data_AF-A0A6F9ZU15-F1
#
_entry.id   AF-A0A6F9ZU15-F1
#
_cell.length_a   1.000
_cell.length_b   1.000
_cell.length_c   1.000
_cell.angle_alpha   90.00
_cell.angle_beta   90.00
_cell.angle_gamma   90.00
#
_symmetry.space_group_name_H-M   'P 1'
#
loop_
_entity.id
_entity.type
_entity.pdbx_description
1 polymer ?
#
loop_
_entity_poly.entity_id
_entity_poly.type
_entity_poly.pdbx_seq_one_letter_code
_entity_poly.pdbx_strand_id
1 'polypeptide(L)'
;LPKEIVRQEIDYVKALGVKILCNVIVGKTITFDELRKEFDAIFIGAGAGLPRWLGVPGEELNGVYSANEFLTRINLMRAYRFPEYDTPIKVGKRVITVGAGNVAMDCARTALRVGAEESFIIYRRSRKECPAREEEVENAEEEGVRFMFLANPVRFIGDEKGNVVGMEYIQMKLGEPDESGRRRPIPIPNSNSVMQVDTVIIAIGQRPNPLITSMIEGLEVRKDGTIVVDEKRRTSIDGVFAGGDITTGAATVISAMGAGRRAAMAIEEYLS
;
A
#
# COMPACT_ATOMS: atom_id res chain seq x y z
N LEU A 1 6.36 -0.05 14.16
CA LEU A 1 6.92 1.31 14.33
C LEU A 1 6.11 2.10 15.35
N PRO A 2 6.68 2.43 16.54
CA PRO A 2 6.04 3.29 17.53
C PRO A 2 5.70 4.68 16.97
N LYS A 3 4.49 5.17 17.27
CA LYS A 3 4.01 6.47 16.75
C LYS A 3 4.71 7.68 17.39
N GLU A 4 5.33 7.49 18.56
CA GLU A 4 6.09 8.52 19.25
C GLU A 4 7.32 8.97 18.45
N ILE A 5 8.03 8.03 17.83
CA ILE A 5 9.21 8.33 16.99
C ILE A 5 8.80 9.24 15.82
N VAL A 6 7.68 8.93 15.15
CA VAL A 6 7.16 9.76 14.05
C VAL A 6 6.76 11.15 14.55
N ARG A 7 6.20 11.25 15.76
CA ARG A 7 5.81 12.53 16.36
C ARG A 7 7.02 13.41 16.65
N GLN A 8 8.09 12.84 17.19
CA GLN A 8 9.34 13.56 17.45
C GLN A 8 9.91 14.20 16.18
N GLU A 9 9.92 13.48 15.06
CA GLU A 9 10.36 14.03 13.76
C GLU A 9 9.46 15.16 13.25
N ILE A 10 8.13 15.02 13.40
CA ILE A 10 7.17 16.07 13.03
C ILE A 10 7.41 17.33 13.87
N ASP A 11 7.61 17.18 15.17
CA ASP A 11 7.82 18.30 16.09
C ASP A 11 9.15 18.99 15.84
N TYR A 12 10.20 18.23 15.50
CA TYR A 12 11.48 18.77 15.05
C TYR A 12 11.32 19.63 13.78
N VAL A 13 10.62 19.12 12.76
CA VAL A 13 10.38 19.87 11.50
C VAL A 13 9.59 21.15 11.74
N LYS A 14 8.59 21.12 12.63
CA LYS A 14 7.85 22.33 13.03
C LYS A 14 8.74 23.35 13.74
N ALA A 15 9.67 22.90 14.59
CA ALA A 15 10.60 23.78 15.29
C ALA A 15 11.54 24.53 14.33
N LEU A 16 11.77 24.01 13.11
CA LEU A 16 12.49 24.70 12.03
C LEU A 16 11.66 25.78 11.32
N GLY A 17 10.39 25.99 11.72
CA GLY A 17 9.49 26.99 11.13
C GLY A 17 8.59 26.45 10.01
N VAL A 18 8.62 25.14 9.73
CA VAL A 18 7.77 24.53 8.70
C VAL A 18 6.31 24.52 9.14
N LYS A 19 5.43 25.06 8.30
CA LYS A 19 3.98 25.01 8.48
C LYS A 19 3.42 23.71 7.89
N ILE A 20 2.74 22.92 8.71
CA ILE A 20 2.09 21.67 8.28
C ILE A 20 0.57 21.88 8.30
N LEU A 21 -0.04 21.89 7.12
CA LEU A 21 -1.48 22.00 6.95
C LEU A 21 -2.08 20.60 6.72
N CYS A 22 -2.77 20.08 7.74
CA CYS A 22 -3.49 18.81 7.66
C CYS A 22 -4.87 18.98 7.02
N ASN A 23 -5.48 17.88 6.59
CA ASN A 23 -6.83 17.85 5.99
C ASN A 23 -6.96 18.70 4.70
N VAL A 24 -5.85 18.95 4.01
CA VAL A 24 -5.82 19.65 2.71
C VAL A 24 -5.55 18.62 1.63
N ILE A 25 -6.50 18.48 0.70
CA ILE A 25 -6.33 17.64 -0.49
C ILE A 25 -6.06 18.56 -1.67
N VAL A 26 -4.80 18.60 -2.13
CA VAL A 26 -4.42 19.35 -3.34
C VAL A 26 -5.19 18.80 -4.54
N GLY A 27 -5.86 19.69 -5.29
CA GLY A 27 -6.84 19.38 -6.33
C GLY A 27 -8.29 19.43 -5.91
N LYS A 28 -8.58 19.56 -4.62
CA LYS A 28 -9.94 19.65 -4.07
C LYS A 28 -10.08 20.83 -3.13
N THR A 29 -9.25 20.88 -2.09
CA THR A 29 -9.24 21.95 -1.10
C THR A 29 -8.51 23.18 -1.62
N ILE A 30 -7.39 22.97 -2.31
CA ILE A 30 -6.57 24.01 -2.96
C ILE A 30 -6.13 23.45 -4.31
N THR A 31 -6.21 24.24 -5.36
CA THR A 31 -5.79 23.85 -6.72
C THR A 31 -4.28 23.94 -6.90
N PHE A 32 -3.75 23.25 -7.90
CA PHE A 32 -2.34 23.34 -8.23
C PHE A 32 -1.94 24.75 -8.71
N ASP A 33 -2.82 25.42 -9.46
CA ASP A 33 -2.57 26.77 -9.97
C ASP A 33 -2.50 27.83 -8.86
N GLU A 34 -3.31 27.67 -7.80
CA GLU A 34 -3.22 28.53 -6.61
C GLU A 34 -1.86 28.36 -5.93
N LEU A 35 -1.41 27.11 -5.74
CA LEU A 35 -0.08 26.84 -5.18
C LEU A 35 1.03 27.44 -6.05
N ARG A 36 0.92 27.34 -7.38
CA ARG A 36 1.91 27.91 -8.31
C ARG A 36 1.98 29.44 -8.29
N LYS A 37 0.91 30.11 -7.85
CA LYS A 37 0.88 31.57 -7.72
C LYS A 37 1.42 32.05 -6.37
N GLU A 38 1.27 31.22 -5.33
CA GLU A 38 1.65 31.57 -3.97
C GLU A 38 3.09 31.17 -3.61
N PHE A 39 3.64 30.13 -4.26
CA PHE A 39 4.95 29.58 -3.93
C PHE A 39 5.92 29.63 -5.12
N ASP A 40 7.18 29.94 -4.84
CA ASP A 40 8.26 30.03 -5.84
C ASP A 40 8.69 28.66 -6.38
N ALA A 41 8.51 27.59 -5.60
CA ALA A 41 8.79 26.21 -5.99
C ALA A 41 7.86 25.21 -5.29
N ILE A 42 7.60 24.07 -5.93
CA ILE A 42 6.72 23.02 -5.40
C ILE A 42 7.43 21.67 -5.40
N PHE A 43 7.34 20.94 -4.28
CA PHE A 43 7.76 19.54 -4.19
C PHE A 43 6.56 18.59 -4.04
N ILE A 44 6.43 17.61 -4.94
CA ILE A 44 5.40 16.59 -4.93
C ILE A 44 5.93 15.32 -4.25
N GLY A 45 5.48 15.09 -3.02
CA GLY A 45 5.81 13.92 -2.19
C GLY A 45 4.60 13.03 -1.86
N ALA A 46 3.62 12.92 -2.77
CA ALA A 46 2.31 12.30 -2.48
C ALA A 46 2.31 10.77 -2.35
N GLY A 47 3.44 10.11 -2.65
CA GLY A 47 3.59 8.66 -2.57
C GLY A 47 2.70 7.87 -3.54
N ALA A 48 2.54 6.57 -3.27
CA ALA A 48 1.76 5.64 -4.09
C ALA A 48 0.66 4.96 -3.25
N GLY A 49 -0.38 5.71 -2.88
CA GLY A 49 -1.38 5.28 -1.89
C GLY A 49 -2.67 4.63 -2.42
N LEU A 50 -2.86 4.48 -3.74
CA LEU A 50 -4.09 3.92 -4.30
C LEU A 50 -3.99 2.38 -4.35
N PRO A 51 -4.85 1.61 -3.65
CA PRO A 51 -4.75 0.15 -3.63
C PRO A 51 -5.00 -0.48 -5.00
N ARG A 52 -4.39 -1.64 -5.23
CA ARG A 52 -4.71 -2.52 -6.36
C ARG A 52 -5.66 -3.61 -5.91
N TRP A 53 -6.59 -3.96 -6.79
CA TRP A 53 -7.53 -5.07 -6.63
C TRP A 53 -7.13 -6.21 -7.58
N LEU A 54 -7.50 -7.44 -7.24
CA LEU A 54 -7.22 -8.63 -8.04
C LEU A 54 -8.00 -8.61 -9.37
N GLY A 55 -9.17 -7.96 -9.39
CA GLY A 55 -10.09 -7.98 -10.52
C GLY A 55 -10.85 -9.31 -10.63
N VAL A 56 -11.13 -9.95 -9.50
CA VAL A 56 -11.87 -11.23 -9.45
C VAL A 56 -13.29 -11.01 -8.90
N PRO A 57 -14.26 -11.88 -9.25
CA PRO A 57 -15.61 -11.77 -8.71
C PRO A 57 -15.65 -11.84 -7.18
N GLY A 58 -16.50 -11.02 -6.54
CA GLY A 58 -16.74 -11.02 -5.10
C GLY A 58 -15.80 -10.12 -4.29
N GLU A 59 -14.98 -9.28 -4.93
CA GLU A 59 -14.14 -8.28 -4.22
C GLU A 59 -14.95 -7.19 -3.52
N GLU A 60 -16.21 -7.02 -3.90
CA GLU A 60 -17.18 -6.08 -3.35
C GLU A 60 -17.94 -6.61 -2.12
N LEU A 61 -17.72 -7.87 -1.72
CA LEU A 61 -18.42 -8.49 -0.59
C LEU A 61 -18.04 -7.85 0.75
N ASN A 62 -19.00 -7.82 1.68
CA ASN A 62 -18.74 -7.40 3.06
C ASN A 62 -17.71 -8.33 3.71
N GLY A 63 -16.70 -7.75 4.34
CA GLY A 63 -15.56 -8.47 4.91
C GLY A 63 -14.36 -8.60 3.97
N VAL A 64 -14.45 -8.09 2.74
CA VAL A 64 -13.29 -7.89 1.87
C VAL A 64 -12.77 -6.46 2.06
N TYR A 65 -11.48 -6.34 2.39
CA TYR A 65 -10.80 -5.07 2.60
C TYR A 65 -9.63 -4.92 1.65
N SER A 66 -9.33 -3.68 1.26
CA SER A 66 -7.95 -3.37 0.85
C SER A 66 -7.05 -3.30 2.09
N ALA A 67 -5.78 -3.67 1.95
CA ALA A 67 -4.80 -3.50 3.03
C ALA A 67 -4.72 -2.03 3.51
N ASN A 68 -4.87 -1.07 2.59
CA ASN A 68 -4.91 0.36 2.90
C ASN A 68 -6.06 0.70 3.85
N GLU A 69 -7.28 0.23 3.56
CA GLU A 69 -8.42 0.45 4.43
C GLU A 69 -8.22 -0.22 5.79
N PHE A 70 -7.87 -1.51 5.79
CA PHE A 70 -7.70 -2.30 7.01
C PHE A 70 -6.67 -1.66 7.95
N LEU A 71 -5.48 -1.36 7.44
CA LEU A 71 -4.42 -0.74 8.22
C LEU A 71 -4.70 0.73 8.56
N THR A 72 -5.49 1.45 7.77
CA THR A 72 -5.92 2.83 8.15
C THR A 72 -6.87 2.79 9.33
N ARG A 73 -7.89 1.91 9.30
CA ARG A 73 -8.81 1.70 10.43
C ARG A 73 -8.05 1.33 11.69
N ILE A 74 -7.08 0.43 11.60
CA ILE A 74 -6.28 0.00 12.75
C ILE A 74 -5.30 1.08 13.21
N ASN A 75 -4.42 1.56 12.34
CA ASN A 75 -3.27 2.37 12.76
C ASN A 75 -3.59 3.85 12.95
N LEU A 76 -4.43 4.42 12.08
CA LEU A 76 -4.79 5.84 12.14
C LEU A 76 -6.02 6.02 13.04
N MET A 77 -7.06 5.23 12.80
CA MET A 77 -8.35 5.38 13.49
C MET A 77 -8.45 4.60 14.80
N ARG A 78 -7.46 3.75 15.11
CA ARG A 78 -7.37 2.95 16.35
C ARG A 78 -8.58 2.05 16.59
N ALA A 79 -9.11 1.46 15.51
CA ALA A 79 -10.30 0.61 15.57
C ALA A 79 -10.14 -0.63 16.49
N TYR A 80 -8.91 -1.05 16.79
CA TYR A 80 -8.62 -2.09 17.78
C TYR A 80 -8.98 -1.71 19.23
N ARG A 81 -9.30 -0.43 19.49
CA ARG A 81 -9.77 0.09 20.79
C ARG A 81 -11.26 0.43 20.78
N PHE A 82 -12.00 0.04 19.74
CA PHE A 82 -13.45 0.26 19.72
C PHE A 82 -14.11 -0.39 20.96
N PRO A 83 -15.04 0.29 21.67
CA PRO A 83 -15.68 1.56 21.32
C PRO A 83 -15.02 2.83 21.91
N GLU A 84 -13.82 2.75 22.51
CA GLU A 84 -13.09 3.95 22.97
C GLU A 84 -12.79 4.92 21.81
N TYR A 85 -12.53 4.36 20.63
CA TYR A 85 -12.47 5.07 19.36
C TYR A 85 -13.67 4.68 18.50
N ASP A 86 -14.28 5.66 17.84
CA ASP A 86 -15.58 5.47 17.15
C ASP A 86 -15.51 4.58 15.90
N THR A 87 -14.33 4.44 15.29
CA THR A 87 -14.20 3.68 14.05
C THR A 87 -14.21 2.17 14.35
N PRO A 88 -15.16 1.40 13.83
CA PRO A 88 -15.17 -0.04 14.02
C PRO A 88 -14.27 -0.75 13.01
N ILE A 89 -13.94 -2.00 13.32
CA ILE A 89 -13.37 -2.98 12.40
C ILE A 89 -14.11 -4.32 12.57
N LYS A 90 -14.52 -4.94 11.46
CA LYS A 90 -15.13 -6.28 11.47
C LYS A 90 -14.10 -7.28 10.97
N VAL A 91 -13.69 -8.19 11.85
CA VAL A 91 -12.79 -9.30 11.54
C VAL A 91 -13.49 -10.60 11.95
N GLY A 92 -13.61 -11.53 11.02
CA GLY A 92 -14.18 -12.84 11.28
C GLY A 92 -13.17 -13.82 11.87
N LYS A 93 -13.56 -15.08 12.04
CA LYS A 93 -12.72 -16.09 12.69
C LYS A 93 -11.51 -16.44 11.83
N ARG A 94 -11.73 -16.60 10.52
CA ARG A 94 -10.70 -16.97 9.56
C ARG A 94 -10.45 -15.85 8.56
N VAL A 95 -9.24 -15.32 8.59
CA VAL A 95 -8.80 -14.21 7.75
C VAL A 95 -7.80 -14.70 6.72
N ILE A 96 -7.96 -14.28 5.47
CA ILE A 96 -6.99 -14.51 4.40
C ILE A 96 -6.42 -13.18 3.91
N THR A 97 -5.10 -13.04 3.91
CA THR A 97 -4.40 -11.89 3.33
C THR A 97 -3.79 -12.30 2.00
N VAL A 98 -4.16 -11.62 0.91
CA VAL A 98 -3.68 -11.92 -0.44
C VAL A 98 -2.44 -11.08 -0.74
N GLY A 99 -1.29 -11.74 -0.89
CA GLY A 99 0.01 -11.11 -1.11
C GLY A 99 1.06 -11.59 -0.09
N ALA A 100 2.32 -11.18 -0.27
CA ALA A 100 3.42 -11.59 0.61
C ALA A 100 4.48 -10.50 0.83
N GLY A 101 4.12 -9.22 0.64
CA GLY A 101 5.01 -8.11 1.01
C GLY A 101 4.91 -7.78 2.50
N ASN A 102 5.72 -6.83 2.98
CA ASN A 102 5.66 -6.39 4.38
C ASN A 102 4.23 -5.97 4.79
N VAL A 103 3.51 -5.29 3.89
CA VAL A 103 2.09 -4.91 4.12
C VAL A 103 1.19 -6.12 4.35
N ALA A 104 1.45 -7.25 3.67
CA ALA A 104 0.69 -8.47 3.87
C ALA A 104 1.00 -9.10 5.24
N MET A 105 2.27 -9.09 5.67
CA MET A 105 2.68 -9.55 7.00
C MET A 105 2.02 -8.70 8.09
N ASP A 106 2.05 -7.37 7.93
CA ASP A 106 1.40 -6.43 8.85
C ASP A 106 -0.10 -6.71 8.97
N CYS A 107 -0.80 -6.92 7.85
CA CYS A 107 -2.23 -7.24 7.84
C CYS A 107 -2.51 -8.56 8.54
N ALA A 108 -1.77 -9.63 8.20
CA ALA A 108 -2.00 -10.97 8.72
C ALA A 108 -1.76 -11.05 10.23
N ARG A 109 -0.67 -10.44 10.73
CA ARG A 109 -0.37 -10.34 12.17
C ARG A 109 -1.38 -9.47 12.90
N THR A 110 -1.76 -8.34 12.30
CA THR A 110 -2.77 -7.44 12.89
C THR A 110 -4.12 -8.13 13.01
N ALA A 111 -4.53 -8.93 12.03
CA ALA A 111 -5.77 -9.69 12.07
C ALA A 111 -5.85 -10.60 13.30
N LEU A 112 -4.77 -11.31 13.64
CA LEU A 112 -4.69 -12.12 14.86
C LEU A 112 -4.85 -11.27 16.12
N ARG A 113 -4.13 -10.15 16.20
CA ARG A 113 -4.18 -9.24 17.36
C ARG A 113 -5.56 -8.62 17.60
N VAL A 114 -6.39 -8.50 16.57
CA VAL A 114 -7.75 -7.93 16.68
C VAL A 114 -8.86 -8.98 16.72
N GLY A 115 -8.50 -10.26 16.95
CA GLY A 115 -9.45 -11.30 17.34
C GLY A 115 -9.72 -12.38 16.29
N ALA A 116 -8.97 -12.45 15.20
CA ALA A 116 -9.03 -13.62 14.31
C ALA A 116 -8.52 -14.88 15.02
N GLU A 117 -9.23 -16.00 14.88
CA GLU A 117 -8.81 -17.30 15.38
C GLU A 117 -7.72 -17.91 14.48
N GLU A 118 -7.83 -17.68 13.16
CA GLU A 118 -6.87 -18.14 12.17
C GLU A 118 -6.55 -17.01 11.17
N SER A 119 -5.28 -16.79 10.90
CA SER A 119 -4.81 -15.84 9.89
C SER A 119 -3.90 -16.53 8.90
N PHE A 120 -4.22 -16.37 7.63
CA PHE A 120 -3.53 -16.99 6.52
C PHE A 120 -2.98 -15.93 5.58
N ILE A 121 -1.80 -16.17 5.04
CA ILE A 121 -1.28 -15.50 3.86
C ILE A 121 -1.43 -16.43 2.66
N ILE A 122 -2.08 -15.95 1.59
CA ILE A 122 -2.09 -16.64 0.29
C ILE A 122 -1.17 -15.92 -0.69
N TYR A 123 -0.24 -16.67 -1.25
CA TYR A 123 0.75 -16.15 -2.17
C TYR A 123 0.93 -17.03 -3.39
N ARG A 124 0.84 -16.42 -4.56
CA ARG A 124 0.92 -17.11 -5.86
C ARG A 124 2.30 -17.70 -6.19
N ARG A 125 3.35 -17.39 -5.42
CA ARG A 125 4.71 -17.93 -5.60
C ARG A 125 5.15 -18.69 -4.34
N SER A 126 6.39 -19.17 -4.32
CA SER A 126 6.94 -19.88 -3.15
C SER A 126 7.48 -18.89 -2.11
N ARG A 127 7.84 -19.42 -0.93
CA ARG A 127 8.53 -18.68 0.13
C ARG A 127 9.78 -17.93 -0.39
N LYS A 128 10.55 -18.54 -1.30
CA LYS A 128 11.79 -17.95 -1.84
C LYS A 128 11.55 -16.66 -2.64
N GLU A 129 10.36 -16.50 -3.21
CA GLU A 129 10.01 -15.28 -3.96
C GLU A 129 9.28 -14.23 -3.09
N CYS A 130 9.10 -14.50 -1.79
CA CYS A 130 8.47 -13.60 -0.83
C CYS A 130 9.23 -12.26 -0.80
N PRO A 131 8.58 -11.13 -1.12
CA PRO A 131 9.23 -9.82 -1.12
C PRO A 131 9.28 -9.16 0.27
N ALA A 132 8.64 -9.74 1.29
CA ALA A 132 8.78 -9.26 2.67
C ALA A 132 10.21 -9.50 3.18
N ARG A 133 10.59 -8.76 4.22
CA ARG A 133 11.83 -9.04 4.96
C ARG A 133 11.69 -10.41 5.66
N GLU A 134 12.74 -11.23 5.64
CA GLU A 134 12.68 -12.56 6.24
C GLU A 134 12.29 -12.50 7.73
N GLU A 135 12.83 -11.53 8.48
CA GLU A 135 12.45 -11.27 9.87
C GLU A 135 10.94 -11.03 10.05
N GLU A 136 10.28 -10.34 9.10
CA GLU A 136 8.81 -10.12 9.18
C GLU A 136 8.02 -11.39 8.84
N VAL A 137 8.58 -12.28 8.01
CA VAL A 137 7.99 -13.58 7.72
C VAL A 137 8.11 -14.50 8.94
N GLU A 138 9.30 -14.57 9.55
CA GLU A 138 9.58 -15.35 10.76
C GLU A 138 8.69 -14.88 11.91
N ASN A 139 8.64 -13.58 12.19
CA ASN A 139 7.76 -13.00 13.21
C ASN A 139 6.28 -13.33 12.96
N ALA A 140 5.83 -13.36 11.69
CA ALA A 140 4.47 -13.72 11.36
C ALA A 140 4.19 -15.21 11.67
N GLU A 141 5.13 -16.11 11.35
CA GLU A 141 5.03 -17.54 11.66
C GLU A 141 5.01 -17.79 13.16
N GLU A 142 5.88 -17.12 13.92
CA GLU A 142 5.95 -17.22 15.39
C GLU A 142 4.64 -16.75 16.06
N GLU A 143 3.98 -15.73 15.48
CA GLU A 143 2.67 -15.27 15.91
C GLU A 143 1.52 -16.20 15.49
N GLY A 144 1.79 -17.22 14.66
CA GLY A 144 0.80 -18.23 14.23
C GLY A 144 0.15 -17.95 12.88
N VAL A 145 0.67 -17.00 12.07
CA VAL A 145 0.23 -16.80 10.69
C VAL A 145 0.61 -18.02 9.85
N ARG A 146 -0.35 -18.55 9.11
CA ARG A 146 -0.16 -19.72 8.23
C ARG A 146 0.02 -19.30 6.79
N PHE A 147 0.87 -20.02 6.05
CA PHE A 147 1.20 -19.67 4.66
C PHE A 147 0.63 -20.67 3.66
N MET A 148 -0.12 -20.17 2.68
CA MET A 148 -0.59 -20.87 1.49
C MET A 148 0.21 -20.39 0.29
N PHE A 149 1.40 -20.97 0.11
CA PHE A 149 2.22 -20.71 -1.07
C PHE A 149 1.68 -21.41 -2.30
N LEU A 150 2.10 -20.92 -3.47
CA LEU A 150 1.69 -21.45 -4.77
C LEU A 150 0.17 -21.53 -4.92
N ALA A 151 -0.54 -20.54 -4.39
CA ALA A 151 -2.00 -20.47 -4.47
C ALA A 151 -2.42 -19.05 -4.85
N ASN A 152 -3.46 -18.92 -5.68
CA ASN A 152 -3.98 -17.63 -6.11
C ASN A 152 -5.52 -17.63 -6.05
N PRO A 153 -6.16 -16.63 -5.42
CA PRO A 153 -7.62 -16.51 -5.44
C PRO A 153 -8.15 -16.38 -6.88
N VAL A 154 -9.30 -17.00 -7.15
CA VAL A 154 -10.01 -16.89 -8.44
C VAL A 154 -11.37 -16.21 -8.30
N ARG A 155 -12.01 -16.31 -7.12
CA ARG A 155 -13.19 -15.53 -6.72
C ARG A 155 -13.44 -15.64 -5.22
N PHE A 156 -14.19 -14.70 -4.68
CA PHE A 156 -14.75 -14.75 -3.33
C PHE A 156 -16.23 -15.15 -3.39
N ILE A 157 -16.67 -15.90 -2.39
CA ILE A 157 -18.01 -16.49 -2.31
C ILE A 157 -18.75 -15.79 -1.18
N GLY A 158 -19.92 -15.24 -1.49
CA GLY A 158 -20.78 -14.53 -0.55
C GLY A 158 -21.95 -15.37 -0.05
N ASP A 159 -22.46 -15.03 1.13
CA ASP A 159 -23.77 -15.47 1.61
C ASP A 159 -24.92 -14.61 1.02
N GLU A 160 -26.17 -14.95 1.35
CA GLU A 160 -27.36 -14.20 0.92
C GLU A 160 -27.40 -12.74 1.42
N LYS A 161 -26.61 -12.41 2.43
CA LYS A 161 -26.49 -11.06 3.01
C LYS A 161 -25.28 -10.30 2.44
N GLY A 162 -24.57 -10.88 1.46
CA GLY A 162 -23.39 -10.30 0.84
C GLY A 162 -22.14 -10.31 1.72
N ASN A 163 -22.05 -11.13 2.76
CA ASN A 163 -20.81 -11.34 3.52
C ASN A 163 -19.96 -12.41 2.85
N VAL A 164 -18.65 -12.22 2.81
CA VAL A 164 -17.73 -13.28 2.38
C VAL A 164 -17.80 -14.47 3.35
N VAL A 165 -17.94 -15.66 2.78
CA VAL A 165 -17.97 -16.95 3.50
C VAL A 165 -16.99 -17.96 2.92
N GLY A 166 -16.39 -17.67 1.77
CA GLY A 166 -15.45 -18.58 1.12
C GLY A 166 -14.60 -17.90 0.06
N MET A 167 -13.52 -18.58 -0.29
CA MET A 167 -12.60 -18.20 -1.37
C MET A 167 -12.34 -19.44 -2.20
N GLU A 168 -12.58 -19.35 -3.50
CA GLU A 168 -12.06 -20.31 -4.46
C GLU A 168 -10.67 -19.87 -4.88
N TYR A 169 -9.72 -20.79 -4.90
CA TYR A 169 -8.33 -20.54 -5.29
C TYR A 169 -7.80 -21.67 -6.16
N ILE A 170 -6.81 -21.36 -6.99
CA ILE A 170 -6.14 -22.29 -7.89
C ILE A 170 -4.70 -22.53 -7.43
N GLN A 171 -4.20 -23.75 -7.61
CA GLN A 171 -2.79 -24.07 -7.35
C GLN A 171 -1.92 -23.53 -8.49
N MET A 172 -0.71 -23.12 -8.13
CA MET A 172 0.27 -22.55 -9.03
C MET A 172 1.52 -23.46 -9.07
N LYS A 173 2.25 -23.39 -10.17
CA LYS A 173 3.63 -23.87 -10.25
C LYS A 173 4.54 -22.74 -10.67
N LEU A 174 5.81 -22.82 -10.32
CA LEU A 174 6.81 -21.86 -10.76
C LEU A 174 7.31 -22.20 -12.17
N GLY A 175 7.28 -21.22 -13.07
CA GLY A 175 7.92 -21.27 -14.37
C GLY A 175 9.27 -20.56 -14.37
N GLU A 176 9.63 -20.00 -15.52
CA GLU A 176 10.85 -19.20 -15.70
C GLU A 176 10.79 -17.86 -14.95
N PRO A 177 11.94 -17.28 -14.58
CA PRO A 177 12.02 -15.92 -14.06
C PRO A 177 11.26 -14.89 -14.91
N ASP A 178 10.68 -13.89 -14.23
CA ASP A 178 10.12 -12.69 -14.82
C ASP A 178 11.16 -11.55 -14.84
N GLU A 179 10.76 -10.36 -15.31
CA GLU A 179 11.62 -9.17 -15.39
C GLU A 179 12.15 -8.71 -14.02
N SER A 180 11.49 -9.09 -12.92
CA SER A 180 11.98 -8.83 -11.55
C SER A 180 12.97 -9.90 -11.06
N GLY A 181 13.34 -10.86 -11.90
CA GLY A 181 14.21 -12.00 -11.55
C GLY A 181 13.51 -13.11 -10.77
N ARG A 182 12.23 -12.96 -10.45
CA ARG A 182 11.46 -13.93 -9.65
C ARG A 182 10.73 -14.89 -10.56
N ARG A 183 10.63 -16.17 -10.18
CA ARG A 183 9.94 -17.18 -10.99
C ARG A 183 8.46 -16.84 -11.16
N ARG A 184 7.98 -16.88 -12.41
CA ARG A 184 6.60 -16.56 -12.74
C ARG A 184 5.64 -17.64 -12.23
N PRO A 185 4.49 -17.28 -11.65
CA PRO A 185 3.50 -18.25 -11.25
C PRO A 185 2.64 -18.66 -12.45
N ILE A 186 2.45 -19.96 -12.65
CA ILE A 186 1.64 -20.54 -13.73
C ILE A 186 0.51 -21.36 -13.10
N PRO A 187 -0.77 -21.10 -13.44
CA PRO A 187 -1.88 -21.88 -12.89
C PRO A 187 -1.79 -23.33 -13.31
N ILE A 188 -2.06 -24.25 -12.39
CA ILE A 188 -2.22 -25.67 -12.67
C ILE A 188 -3.68 -25.90 -13.05
N PRO A 189 -4.00 -26.30 -14.29
CA PRO A 189 -5.39 -26.52 -14.71
C PRO A 189 -6.11 -27.53 -13.80
N ASN A 190 -7.40 -27.30 -13.56
CA ASN A 190 -8.27 -28.18 -12.77
C ASN A 190 -7.80 -28.46 -11.33
N SER A 191 -7.09 -27.51 -10.72
CA SER A 191 -6.58 -27.61 -9.34
C SER A 191 -7.32 -26.74 -8.34
N ASN A 192 -8.50 -26.23 -8.73
CA ASN A 192 -9.27 -25.32 -7.91
C ASN A 192 -9.73 -26.00 -6.60
N SER A 193 -9.71 -25.25 -5.52
CA SER A 193 -10.19 -25.67 -4.20
C SER A 193 -10.91 -24.50 -3.54
N VAL A 194 -11.82 -24.83 -2.63
CA VAL A 194 -12.57 -23.84 -1.86
C VAL A 194 -12.14 -23.90 -0.41
N MET A 195 -11.87 -22.73 0.17
CA MET A 195 -11.58 -22.55 1.58
C MET A 195 -12.65 -21.63 2.17
N GLN A 196 -13.27 -22.03 3.27
CA GLN A 196 -14.11 -21.13 4.07
C GLN A 196 -13.25 -19.98 4.58
N VAL A 197 -13.70 -18.73 4.44
CA VAL A 197 -13.04 -17.52 4.96
C VAL A 197 -14.10 -16.49 5.32
N ASP A 198 -13.90 -15.76 6.41
CA ASP A 198 -14.87 -14.77 6.91
C ASP A 198 -14.40 -13.33 6.65
N THR A 199 -13.13 -13.15 6.31
CA THR A 199 -12.52 -11.85 6.02
C THR A 199 -11.38 -12.03 5.04
N VAL A 200 -11.29 -11.13 4.06
CA VAL A 200 -10.25 -11.11 3.04
C VAL A 200 -9.56 -9.76 3.09
N ILE A 201 -8.23 -9.73 3.05
CA ILE A 201 -7.44 -8.51 2.99
C ILE A 201 -6.57 -8.54 1.74
N ILE A 202 -6.81 -7.63 0.80
CA ILE A 202 -6.09 -7.53 -0.46
C ILE A 202 -4.84 -6.67 -0.28
N ALA A 203 -3.66 -7.31 -0.31
CA ALA A 203 -2.35 -6.72 -0.04
C ALA A 203 -1.37 -6.90 -1.22
N ILE A 204 -1.86 -6.72 -2.45
CA ILE A 204 -1.10 -6.95 -3.70
C ILE A 204 -0.37 -5.71 -4.24
N GLY A 205 -0.16 -4.72 -3.38
CA GLY A 205 0.52 -3.47 -3.69
C GLY A 205 -0.41 -2.33 -4.04
N GLN A 206 0.20 -1.19 -4.34
CA GLN A 206 -0.48 0.09 -4.53
C GLN A 206 0.06 0.77 -5.80
N ARG A 207 -0.56 1.87 -6.20
CA ARG A 207 -0.11 2.73 -7.31
C ARG A 207 -0.26 4.21 -6.93
N PRO A 208 0.45 5.12 -7.60
CA PRO A 208 0.17 6.55 -7.57
C PRO A 208 -1.32 6.86 -7.72
N ASN A 209 -1.82 7.80 -6.90
CA ASN A 209 -3.17 8.33 -7.09
C ASN A 209 -3.15 9.30 -8.27
N PRO A 210 -3.97 9.10 -9.32
CA PRO A 210 -3.95 9.96 -10.49
C PRO A 210 -4.47 11.38 -10.22
N LEU A 211 -5.03 11.66 -9.03
CA LEU A 211 -5.57 12.99 -8.70
C LEU A 211 -4.56 14.10 -9.04
N ILE A 212 -3.36 14.08 -8.46
CA ILE A 212 -2.35 15.11 -8.71
C ILE A 212 -1.88 15.08 -10.16
N THR A 213 -1.55 13.89 -10.67
CA THR A 213 -0.92 13.78 -11.99
C THR A 213 -1.84 14.10 -13.16
N SER A 214 -3.16 13.92 -13.00
CA SER A 214 -4.15 14.24 -14.03
C SER A 214 -4.57 15.72 -14.05
N MET A 215 -4.31 16.47 -12.98
CA MET A 215 -4.70 17.88 -12.89
C MET A 215 -3.58 18.83 -13.36
N ILE A 216 -2.34 18.36 -13.40
CA ILE A 216 -1.19 19.19 -13.79
C ILE A 216 -0.96 18.98 -15.29
N GLU A 217 -1.41 19.94 -16.09
CA GLU A 217 -1.20 19.92 -17.54
C GLU A 217 0.29 19.94 -17.88
N GLY A 218 0.70 19.08 -18.83
CA GLY A 218 2.11 18.96 -19.25
C GLY A 218 3.00 18.12 -18.32
N LEU A 219 2.47 17.58 -17.20
CA LEU A 219 3.25 16.74 -16.31
C LEU A 219 3.49 15.36 -16.94
N GLU A 220 4.76 15.02 -17.16
CA GLU A 220 5.14 13.72 -17.72
C GLU A 220 5.00 12.61 -16.68
N VAL A 221 4.25 11.58 -17.04
CA VAL A 221 4.03 10.39 -16.22
C VAL A 221 4.30 9.11 -17.00
N ARG A 222 4.82 8.11 -16.30
CA ARG A 222 5.00 6.76 -16.84
C ARG A 222 3.66 6.02 -16.88
N LYS A 223 3.63 4.90 -17.62
CA LYS A 223 2.43 4.04 -17.75
C LYS A 223 1.89 3.51 -16.42
N ASP A 224 2.74 3.38 -15.41
CA ASP A 224 2.37 2.92 -14.06
C ASP A 224 1.85 4.05 -13.15
N GLY A 225 1.78 5.28 -13.66
CA GLY A 225 1.32 6.47 -12.97
C GLY A 225 2.38 7.23 -12.20
N THR A 226 3.65 6.79 -12.23
CA THR A 226 4.75 7.50 -11.56
C THR A 226 5.18 8.75 -12.32
N ILE A 227 5.55 9.81 -11.61
CA ILE A 227 6.04 11.06 -12.20
C ILE A 227 7.45 10.86 -12.74
N VAL A 228 7.69 11.30 -13.97
CA VAL A 228 9.01 11.32 -14.58
C VAL A 228 9.82 12.46 -13.96
N VAL A 229 11.02 12.14 -13.49
CA VAL A 229 11.96 13.12 -12.95
C VAL A 229 13.38 12.87 -13.42
N ASP A 230 14.18 13.93 -13.48
CA ASP A 230 15.62 13.84 -13.71
C ASP A 230 16.40 13.42 -12.44
N GLU A 231 17.73 13.38 -12.52
CA GLU A 231 18.60 13.01 -11.40
C GLU A 231 18.48 13.96 -10.20
N LYS A 232 18.24 15.25 -10.48
CA LYS A 232 18.02 16.33 -9.51
C LYS A 232 16.58 16.41 -9.00
N ARG A 233 15.70 15.51 -9.45
CA ARG A 233 14.29 15.41 -9.06
C ARG A 233 13.38 16.50 -9.64
N ARG A 234 13.80 17.16 -10.72
CA ARG A 234 12.97 18.10 -11.49
C ARG A 234 11.96 17.33 -12.33
N THR A 235 10.73 17.82 -12.41
CA THR A 235 9.68 17.27 -13.29
C THR A 235 9.72 17.95 -14.67
N SER A 236 8.78 17.61 -15.56
CA SER A 236 8.60 18.33 -16.82
C SER A 236 8.01 19.74 -16.66
N ILE A 237 7.55 20.10 -15.45
CA ILE A 237 7.02 21.43 -15.13
C ILE A 237 8.10 22.25 -14.42
N ASP A 238 8.39 23.43 -14.97
CA ASP A 238 9.36 24.36 -14.39
C ASP A 238 8.95 24.81 -12.97
N GLY A 239 9.93 24.83 -12.05
CA GLY A 239 9.72 25.10 -10.63
C GLY A 239 9.07 23.96 -9.84
N VAL A 240 8.84 22.79 -10.45
CA VAL A 240 8.17 21.65 -9.81
C VAL A 240 9.09 20.44 -9.75
N PHE A 241 9.21 19.89 -8.56
CA PHE A 241 10.06 18.76 -8.20
C PHE A 241 9.21 17.62 -7.65
N ALA A 242 9.69 16.38 -7.72
CA ALA A 242 8.98 15.24 -7.14
C ALA A 242 9.92 14.16 -6.59
N GLY A 243 9.50 13.46 -5.55
CA GLY A 243 10.34 12.45 -4.92
C GLY A 243 9.59 11.43 -4.06
N GLY A 244 10.26 10.33 -3.77
CA GLY A 244 9.67 9.18 -3.08
C GLY A 244 8.81 8.33 -4.00
N ASP A 245 7.86 7.58 -3.42
CA ASP A 245 7.10 6.54 -4.12
C ASP A 245 6.25 7.05 -5.30
N ILE A 246 5.97 8.36 -5.35
CA ILE A 246 5.30 8.97 -6.51
C ILE A 246 6.17 8.94 -7.77
N THR A 247 7.50 8.81 -7.63
CA THR A 247 8.47 8.77 -8.74
C THR A 247 9.03 7.37 -9.02
N THR A 248 9.03 6.48 -8.02
CA THR A 248 9.62 5.13 -8.12
C THR A 248 8.61 4.01 -8.05
N GLY A 249 7.35 4.29 -7.68
CA GLY A 249 6.44 3.29 -7.15
C GLY A 249 6.83 2.89 -5.73
N ALA A 250 6.12 1.90 -5.17
CA ALA A 250 6.34 1.41 -3.81
C ALA A 250 7.82 1.03 -3.59
N ALA A 251 8.50 1.77 -2.72
CA ALA A 251 9.94 1.63 -2.46
C ALA A 251 10.21 1.56 -0.95
N THR A 252 11.34 2.12 -0.50
CA THR A 252 11.74 2.12 0.90
C THR A 252 11.75 3.53 1.48
N VAL A 253 11.54 3.64 2.79
CA VAL A 253 11.59 4.92 3.52
C VAL A 253 12.92 5.67 3.29
N ILE A 254 14.04 4.94 3.24
CA ILE A 254 15.36 5.54 3.01
C ILE A 254 15.51 6.09 1.59
N SER A 255 14.95 5.43 0.59
CA SER A 255 14.92 5.92 -0.80
C SER A 255 14.10 7.21 -0.91
N ALA A 256 12.96 7.28 -0.23
CA ALA A 256 12.11 8.47 -0.20
C ALA A 256 12.80 9.66 0.50
N MET A 257 13.44 9.42 1.65
CA MET A 257 14.24 10.44 2.35
C MET A 257 15.36 10.99 1.46
N GLY A 258 16.11 10.11 0.80
CA GLY A 258 17.18 10.50 -0.13
C GLY A 258 16.67 11.30 -1.33
N ALA A 259 15.47 11.00 -1.84
CA ALA A 259 14.84 11.77 -2.90
C ALA A 259 14.44 13.18 -2.43
N GLY A 260 13.87 13.30 -1.23
CA GLY A 260 13.55 14.59 -0.62
C GLY A 260 14.78 15.47 -0.43
N ARG A 261 15.90 14.92 0.05
CA ARG A 261 17.15 15.67 0.21
C ARG A 261 17.71 16.20 -1.12
N ARG A 262 17.70 15.37 -2.17
CA ARG A 262 18.13 15.81 -3.52
C ARG A 262 17.24 16.91 -4.08
N ALA A 263 15.92 16.76 -3.92
CA ALA A 263 14.98 17.77 -4.37
C ALA A 263 15.16 19.10 -3.63
N ALA A 264 15.41 19.07 -2.31
CA ALA A 264 15.66 20.28 -1.53
C ALA A 264 16.90 21.06 -2.03
N MET A 265 18.01 20.36 -2.29
CA MET A 265 19.22 20.97 -2.88
C MET A 265 18.95 21.55 -4.27
N ALA A 266 18.14 20.87 -5.08
CA ALA A 266 17.81 21.33 -6.43
C ALA A 266 16.84 22.52 -6.44
N ILE A 267 15.97 22.64 -5.42
CA ILE A 267 15.10 23.80 -5.20
C ILE A 267 15.95 25.00 -4.78
N GLU A 268 16.91 24.81 -3.86
CA GLU A 268 17.84 25.87 -3.46
C GLU A 268 18.62 26.42 -4.66
N GLU A 269 19.17 25.53 -5.51
CA GLU A 269 19.84 25.92 -6.76
C GLU A 269 18.91 26.65 -7.73
N TYR A 270 17.61 26.30 -7.77
CA TYR A 270 16.64 26.92 -8.67
C TYR A 270 16.22 28.32 -8.23
N LEU A 271 16.19 28.58 -6.92
CA LEU A 271 15.76 29.86 -6.33
C LEU A 271 16.90 30.86 -6.10
N SER A 272 18.16 30.42 -6.24
CA SER A 272 19.36 31.25 -6.08
C SER A 272 19.71 32.00 -7.36
#